data_AF-A0A2I0L6Z7-F1
#
_entry.id   AF-A0A2I0L6Z7-F1
#
_cell.length_a   1.000
_cell.length_b   1.000
_cell.length_c   1.000
_cell.angle_alpha   90.00
_cell.angle_beta   90.00
_cell.angle_gamma   90.00
#
_symmetry.space_group_name_H-M   'P 1'
#
loop_
_entity.id
_entity.type
_entity.pdbx_description
1 polymer ?
#
loop_
_entity_poly.entity_id
_entity_poly.type
_entity_poly.pdbx_seq_one_letter_code
_entity_poly.pdbx_strand_id
1 'polypeptide(L)'
;MSAAKFDGADMSEVVMSKAYAVGASFKGVDFSNAVLDRVNFGKANLQGAVFKNTVLSGSTFEEAQLQDAVFEDTIIGYIDIQKLCTNTTINAEGRAELGCR
;
A
#
# COMPACT_ATOMS: atom_id res chain seq x y z
N MET A 1 -4.72 -11.51 -9.19
CA MET A 1 -3.27 -11.23 -9.31
C MET A 1 -2.47 -11.91 -8.20
N SER A 2 -2.99 -12.95 -7.55
CA SER A 2 -2.30 -13.62 -6.44
C SER A 2 -0.96 -14.21 -6.88
N ALA A 3 0.06 -14.07 -6.02
CA ALA A 3 1.43 -14.54 -6.26
C ALA A 3 2.11 -14.00 -7.55
N ALA A 4 1.55 -12.97 -8.18
CA ALA A 4 2.20 -12.29 -9.30
C ALA A 4 3.39 -11.45 -8.82
N LYS A 5 4.34 -11.18 -9.70
CA LYS A 5 5.53 -10.37 -9.42
C LYS A 5 5.52 -9.13 -10.31
N PHE A 6 5.45 -7.97 -9.67
CA PHE A 6 5.45 -6.64 -10.28
C PHE A 6 6.64 -5.79 -9.81
N ASP A 7 7.64 -6.39 -9.16
CA ASP A 7 8.75 -5.65 -8.56
C ASP A 7 9.39 -4.62 -9.51
N GLY A 8 9.51 -3.38 -9.03
CA GLY A 8 10.07 -2.25 -9.77
C GLY A 8 9.22 -1.77 -10.96
N ALA A 9 8.00 -2.27 -11.12
CA ALA A 9 7.10 -1.79 -12.16
C ALA A 9 6.66 -0.35 -11.86
N ASP A 10 6.52 0.43 -12.94
CA ASP A 10 5.76 1.67 -12.91
C ASP A 10 4.27 1.32 -13.02
N MET A 11 3.54 1.60 -11.94
CA MET A 11 2.08 1.49 -11.86
C MET A 11 1.48 2.84 -11.46
N SER A 12 2.16 3.94 -11.80
CA SER A 12 1.64 5.28 -11.60
C SER A 12 0.30 5.43 -12.34
N GLU A 13 -0.62 6.18 -11.73
CA GLU A 13 -1.98 6.46 -12.23
C GLU A 13 -2.88 5.22 -12.42
N VAL A 14 -2.44 4.03 -11.96
CA VAL A 14 -3.27 2.82 -12.10
C VAL A 14 -4.56 2.94 -11.30
N VAL A 15 -5.63 2.42 -11.87
CA VAL A 15 -6.90 2.24 -11.16
C VAL A 15 -7.10 0.76 -10.87
N MET A 16 -7.03 0.38 -9.60
CA MET A 16 -7.35 -0.97 -9.13
C MET A 16 -8.56 -0.89 -8.20
N SER A 17 -9.67 -1.51 -8.60
CA SER A 17 -10.86 -1.64 -7.75
C SER A 17 -11.17 -3.11 -7.49
N LYS A 18 -11.37 -3.46 -6.22
CA LYS A 18 -11.72 -4.81 -5.75
C LYS A 18 -10.77 -5.91 -6.22
N ALA A 19 -9.51 -5.55 -6.46
CA ALA A 19 -8.51 -6.48 -6.95
C ALA A 19 -8.04 -7.44 -5.84
N TYR A 20 -7.80 -8.69 -6.21
CA TYR A 20 -7.23 -9.71 -5.33
C TYR A 20 -5.74 -9.87 -5.63
N ALA A 21 -4.89 -9.30 -4.77
CA ALA A 21 -3.44 -9.23 -4.92
C ALA A 21 -2.71 -9.93 -3.75
N VAL A 22 -3.38 -10.90 -3.12
CA VAL A 22 -2.85 -11.63 -1.96
C VAL A 22 -1.57 -12.37 -2.33
N GLY A 23 -0.51 -12.19 -1.52
CA GLY A 23 0.80 -12.80 -1.70
C GLY A 23 1.57 -12.33 -2.94
N ALA A 24 1.09 -11.32 -3.67
CA ALA A 24 1.82 -10.75 -4.79
C ALA A 24 3.01 -9.92 -4.31
N SER A 25 4.00 -9.74 -5.17
CA SER A 25 5.17 -8.92 -4.92
C SER A 25 5.09 -7.64 -5.74
N PHE A 26 5.17 -6.51 -5.04
CA PHE A 26 5.16 -5.14 -5.54
C PHE A 26 6.36 -4.38 -4.96
N LYS A 27 7.49 -5.08 -4.79
CA LYS A 27 8.68 -4.48 -4.16
C LYS A 27 9.19 -3.33 -5.04
N GLY A 28 9.32 -2.14 -4.47
CA GLY A 28 9.78 -0.95 -5.19
C GLY A 28 8.86 -0.48 -6.31
N VAL A 29 7.57 -0.86 -6.29
CA VAL A 29 6.59 -0.40 -7.29
C VAL A 29 6.21 1.05 -7.03
N ASP A 30 6.07 1.82 -8.12
CA ASP A 30 5.52 3.17 -8.07
C ASP A 30 3.99 3.12 -8.25
N PHE A 31 3.23 3.50 -7.22
CA PHE A 31 1.77 3.70 -7.26
C PHE A 31 1.39 5.19 -7.20
N SER A 32 2.29 6.09 -7.58
CA SER A 32 2.03 7.53 -7.55
C SER A 32 0.77 7.87 -8.35
N ASN A 33 -0.09 8.72 -7.80
CA ASN A 33 -1.37 9.12 -8.40
C ASN A 33 -2.38 7.97 -8.65
N ALA A 34 -2.14 6.78 -8.09
CA ALA A 34 -3.03 5.63 -8.28
C ALA A 34 -4.34 5.76 -7.46
N VAL A 35 -5.36 5.00 -7.89
CA VAL A 35 -6.59 4.78 -7.14
C VAL A 35 -6.72 3.31 -6.79
N LEU A 36 -6.55 2.99 -5.51
CA LEU A 36 -6.56 1.63 -4.97
C LEU A 36 -7.78 1.47 -4.04
N ASP A 37 -8.92 1.14 -4.65
CA ASP A 37 -10.21 0.97 -3.98
C ASP A 37 -10.48 -0.50 -3.65
N ARG A 38 -10.56 -0.84 -2.37
CA ARG A 38 -10.91 -2.18 -1.86
C ARG A 38 -10.00 -3.29 -2.39
N VAL A 39 -8.72 -2.99 -2.58
CA VAL A 39 -7.73 -3.98 -3.02
C VAL A 39 -7.28 -4.81 -1.82
N ASN A 40 -7.18 -6.12 -2.01
CA ASN A 40 -6.65 -7.01 -0.99
C ASN A 40 -5.15 -7.27 -1.24
N PHE A 41 -4.30 -6.61 -0.45
CA PHE A 41 -2.85 -6.78 -0.41
C PHE A 41 -2.39 -7.74 0.71
N GLY A 42 -3.26 -8.63 1.19
CA GLY A 42 -2.92 -9.56 2.27
C GLY A 42 -1.67 -10.38 1.95
N LYS A 43 -0.72 -10.46 2.88
CA LYS A 43 0.59 -11.13 2.70
C LYS A 43 1.42 -10.62 1.51
N ALA A 44 1.05 -9.49 0.89
CA ALA A 44 1.80 -8.96 -0.25
C ALA A 44 3.14 -8.35 0.20
N ASN A 45 4.13 -8.39 -0.67
CA ASN A 45 5.39 -7.68 -0.47
C ASN A 45 5.30 -6.30 -1.12
N LEU A 46 5.19 -5.25 -0.30
CA LEU A 46 5.13 -3.85 -0.71
C LEU A 46 6.38 -3.09 -0.20
N GLN A 47 7.48 -3.79 0.06
CA GLN A 47 8.71 -3.15 0.52
C GLN A 47 9.17 -2.09 -0.48
N GLY A 48 9.39 -0.86 -0.02
CA GLY A 48 9.82 0.26 -0.86
C GLY A 48 8.78 0.74 -1.87
N ALA A 49 7.52 0.30 -1.78
CA ALA A 49 6.46 0.78 -2.67
C ALA A 49 6.14 2.25 -2.39
N VAL A 50 5.86 3.01 -3.44
CA VAL A 50 5.59 4.46 -3.37
C VAL A 50 4.10 4.73 -3.56
N PHE A 51 3.44 5.28 -2.54
CA PHE A 51 2.03 5.66 -2.56
C PHE A 51 1.84 7.19 -2.57
N LYS A 52 2.60 7.90 -3.42
CA LYS A 52 2.54 9.36 -3.49
C LYS A 52 1.24 9.85 -4.13
N ASN A 53 0.49 10.75 -3.47
CA ASN A 53 -0.78 11.25 -3.99
C ASN A 53 -1.76 10.12 -4.39
N THR A 54 -1.70 8.99 -3.69
CA THR A 54 -2.52 7.80 -3.95
C THR A 54 -3.80 7.85 -3.14
N VAL A 55 -4.91 7.37 -3.71
CA VAL A 55 -6.16 7.13 -2.97
C VAL A 55 -6.19 5.68 -2.48
N LEU A 56 -6.11 5.47 -1.17
CA LEU A 56 -6.28 4.17 -0.50
C LEU A 56 -7.63 4.15 0.22
N SER A 57 -8.63 3.50 -0.37
CA SER A 57 -9.98 3.43 0.19
C SER A 57 -10.40 1.98 0.42
N GLY A 58 -10.57 1.56 1.68
CA GLY A 58 -11.06 0.23 2.03
C GLY A 58 -10.14 -0.94 1.61
N SER A 59 -8.90 -0.66 1.24
CA SER A 59 -7.88 -1.67 0.90
C SER A 59 -7.30 -2.30 2.17
N THR A 60 -6.91 -3.57 2.10
CA THR A 60 -6.45 -4.35 3.26
C THR A 60 -5.00 -4.79 3.12
N PHE A 61 -4.24 -4.69 4.22
CA PHE A 61 -2.79 -4.94 4.27
C PHE A 61 -2.41 -5.97 5.36
N GLU A 62 -3.32 -6.90 5.67
CA GLU A 62 -3.10 -7.93 6.68
C GLU A 62 -1.86 -8.77 6.34
N GLU A 63 -0.91 -8.88 7.27
CA GLU A 63 0.38 -9.57 7.07
C GLU A 63 1.22 -9.04 5.88
N ALA A 64 0.89 -7.89 5.31
CA ALA A 64 1.68 -7.30 4.23
C ALA A 64 3.03 -6.76 4.75
N GLN A 65 4.05 -6.79 3.90
CA GLN A 65 5.38 -6.25 4.20
C GLN A 65 5.47 -4.83 3.64
N LEU A 66 5.58 -3.81 4.50
CA LEU A 66 5.55 -2.38 4.15
C LEU A 66 6.82 -1.64 4.60
N GLN A 67 7.94 -2.36 4.80
CA GLN A 67 9.21 -1.71 5.11
C GLN A 67 9.55 -0.71 4.01
N ASP A 68 9.98 0.49 4.40
CA ASP A 68 10.43 1.54 3.47
C ASP A 68 9.34 2.00 2.47
N ALA A 69 8.07 1.63 2.69
CA ALA A 69 6.97 2.15 1.89
C ALA A 69 6.74 3.64 2.19
N VAL A 70 6.42 4.41 1.16
CA VAL A 70 6.23 5.87 1.24
C VAL A 70 4.75 6.19 1.07
N PHE A 71 4.19 7.01 1.96
CA PHE A 71 2.77 7.40 2.02
C PHE A 71 2.58 8.93 1.91
N GLU A 72 3.51 9.63 1.25
CA GLU A 72 3.45 11.08 1.02
C GLU A 72 2.14 11.48 0.30
N ASP A 73 1.40 12.44 0.84
CA ASP A 73 0.13 12.93 0.29
C ASP A 73 -0.90 11.82 0.00
N THR A 74 -0.81 10.65 0.64
CA THR A 74 -1.79 9.58 0.49
C THR A 74 -3.14 10.00 1.08
N ILE A 75 -4.20 9.85 0.30
CA ILE A 75 -5.57 10.03 0.78
C ILE A 75 -6.08 8.68 1.30
N ILE A 76 -6.16 8.56 2.62
CA ILE A 76 -6.62 7.36 3.31
C ILE A 76 -7.59 7.72 4.45
N GLY A 77 -8.67 6.95 4.58
CA GLY A 77 -9.70 7.20 5.59
C GLY A 77 -9.22 6.88 7.01
N TYR A 78 -9.75 7.59 8.01
CA TYR A 78 -9.38 7.42 9.42
C TYR A 78 -9.40 5.96 9.91
N ILE A 79 -10.45 5.21 9.54
CA ILE A 79 -10.59 3.80 9.93
C ILE A 79 -9.51 2.93 9.29
N ASP A 80 -9.13 3.23 8.05
CA ASP A 80 -8.12 2.45 7.31
C ASP A 80 -6.70 2.77 7.82
N ILE A 81 -6.43 4.03 8.20
CA ILE A 81 -5.20 4.40 8.94
C ILE A 81 -5.07 3.58 10.21
N GLN A 82 -6.11 3.55 11.05
CA GLN A 82 -6.07 2.81 12.33
C GLN A 82 -5.71 1.34 12.13
N LYS A 83 -6.24 0.71 11.08
CA LYS A 83 -5.89 -0.68 10.71
C LYS A 83 -4.48 -0.79 10.17
N LEU A 84 -4.09 0.07 9.24
CA LEU A 84 -2.77 0.04 8.61
C LEU A 84 -1.65 0.26 9.63
N CYS A 85 -1.85 1.17 10.59
CA CYS A 85 -0.90 1.47 11.68
C CYS A 85 -0.66 0.31 12.66
N THR A 86 -1.51 -0.72 12.66
CA THR A 86 -1.25 -1.97 13.41
C THR A 86 -0.14 -2.80 12.77
N ASN A 87 0.18 -2.56 11.49
CA ASN A 87 1.27 -3.22 10.82
C ASN A 87 2.61 -2.72 11.36
N THR A 88 3.36 -3.62 11.99
CA THR A 88 4.64 -3.33 12.65
C THR A 88 5.81 -3.23 11.68
N THR A 89 5.60 -3.52 10.40
CA THR A 89 6.65 -3.43 9.37
C THR A 89 6.86 -2.02 8.85
N ILE A 90 5.90 -1.12 9.05
CA ILE A 90 6.01 0.28 8.66
C ILE A 90 7.03 0.97 9.57
N ASN A 91 8.02 1.64 8.97
CA ASN A 91 9.07 2.37 9.69
C ASN A 91 8.52 3.66 10.35
N ALA A 92 9.37 4.37 11.10
CA ALA A 92 8.96 5.55 11.85
C ALA A 92 8.48 6.68 10.92
N GLU A 93 9.13 6.84 9.78
CA GLU A 93 8.81 7.83 8.75
C GLU A 93 7.42 7.57 8.14
N GLY A 94 7.18 6.36 7.64
CA GLY A 94 5.87 5.99 7.07
C GLY A 94 4.74 6.04 8.11
N ARG A 95 5.03 5.74 9.38
CA ARG A 95 4.05 5.92 10.47
C ARG A 95 3.74 7.40 10.70
N ALA A 96 4.72 8.29 10.58
CA ALA A 96 4.52 9.73 10.70
C ALA A 96 3.71 10.30 9.52
N GLU A 97 3.99 9.85 8.29
CA GLU A 97 3.23 10.22 7.08
C GLU A 97 1.76 9.81 7.18
N LEU A 98 1.50 8.59 7.68
CA LEU A 98 0.15 8.09 7.92
C LEU A 98 -0.55 8.74 9.12
N GLY A 99 0.17 9.51 9.94
CA GLY A 99 -0.36 10.08 11.18
C GLY A 99 -0.74 9.02 12.22
N CYS A 100 -0.04 7.89 12.24
CA CYS A 100 -0.22 6.86 13.26
C CYS A 100 0.03 7.45 14.65
N ARG A 101 -0.95 7.33 15.54
CA ARG A 101 -0.87 7.76 16.95
C ARG A 101 -0.78 6.55 17.87
#